data_AF-A0A2S8D7V8-F1
#
_entry.id   AF-A0A2S8D7V8-F1
#
_cell.length_a   1.000
_cell.length_b   1.000
_cell.length_c   1.000
_cell.angle_alpha   90.00
_cell.angle_beta   90.00
_cell.angle_gamma   90.00
#
_symmetry.space_group_name_H-M   'P 1'
#
loop_
_entity.id
_entity.type
_entity.pdbx_description
1 polymer ?
#
loop_
_entity_poly.entity_id
_entity_poly.type
_entity_poly.pdbx_seq_one_letter_code
_entity_poly.pdbx_strand_id
1 'polypeptide(L)'
;MRRNVVILSRRSRDGGMESGVHIRGVNPDTGNSDNTMKADNPRNAFYWRFVEMGTVNMPPHPFVRPAFDVRSEQAAQVAIARMNRAIDEVLRR
;
A
#
# COMPACT_ATOMS: atom_id res chain seq x y z
N MET A 1 16.92 2.58 7.83
CA MET A 1 16.39 2.66 6.44
C MET A 1 14.96 3.18 6.52
N ARG A 2 14.66 4.41 6.06
CA ARG A 2 13.26 4.89 6.02
C ARG A 2 12.50 4.02 5.01
N ARG A 3 11.32 3.51 5.39
CA ARG A 3 10.52 2.59 4.59
C ARG A 3 9.89 3.37 3.42
N ASN A 4 10.36 3.09 2.20
CA ASN A 4 9.87 3.71 0.96
C ASN A 4 8.54 3.10 0.49
N VAL A 5 8.24 1.88 0.96
CA VAL A 5 6.93 1.25 0.82
C VAL A 5 6.08 1.70 2.00
N VAL A 6 4.97 2.38 1.72
CA VAL A 6 4.01 2.85 2.72
C VAL A 6 2.62 2.38 2.36
N ILE A 7 1.83 2.05 3.38
CA ILE A 7 0.40 1.82 3.20
C ILE A 7 -0.27 3.19 3.33
N LEU A 8 -0.96 3.62 2.28
CA LEU A 8 -1.74 4.85 2.29
C LEU A 8 -3.22 4.47 2.24
N SER A 9 -3.91 4.80 3.33
CA SER A 9 -5.37 4.82 3.38
C SER A 9 -5.82 6.26 3.21
N ARG A 10 -6.51 6.55 2.13
CA ARG A 10 -7.06 7.88 1.82
C ARG A 10 -8.56 7.78 1.60
N ARG A 11 -9.29 8.79 2.07
CA ARG A 11 -10.68 8.98 1.65
C ARG A 11 -10.72 9.42 0.18
N SER A 12 -11.32 8.59 -0.66
CA SER A 12 -11.58 8.90 -2.07
C SER A 12 -12.52 10.09 -2.19
N ARG A 13 -12.47 10.79 -3.32
CA ARG A 13 -13.34 11.97 -3.56
C ARG A 13 -14.81 11.60 -3.57
N ASP A 14 -15.12 10.35 -3.92
CA ASP A 14 -16.48 9.83 -4.00
C ASP A 14 -17.00 9.32 -2.65
N GLY A 15 -16.28 9.58 -1.55
CA GLY A 15 -16.67 9.18 -0.20
C GLY A 15 -16.23 7.77 0.21
N GLY A 16 -15.72 6.96 -0.73
CA GLY A 16 -15.11 5.66 -0.45
C GLY A 16 -13.77 5.75 0.30
N MET A 17 -13.27 4.62 0.82
CA MET A 17 -11.91 4.50 1.33
C MET A 17 -11.04 3.77 0.29
N GLU A 18 -9.97 4.42 -0.14
CA GLU A 18 -8.93 3.81 -0.97
C GLU A 18 -7.75 3.46 -0.07
N SER A 19 -7.47 2.16 0.09
CA SER A 19 -6.29 1.67 0.77
C SER A 19 -5.39 0.99 -0.24
N GLY A 20 -4.15 1.44 -0.35
CA GLY A 20 -3.20 0.92 -1.32
C GLY A 20 -1.77 0.96 -0.82
N VAL A 21 -0.94 0.07 -1.38
CA VAL A 21 0.51 0.13 -1.20
C VAL A 21 1.04 1.23 -2.11
N HIS A 22 1.67 2.24 -1.51
CA HIS A 22 2.27 3.35 -2.20
C HIS A 22 3.78 3.35 -2.01
N ILE A 23 4.49 3.68 -3.08
CA ILE A 23 5.93 3.73 -3.07
C ILE A 23 6.36 5.19 -3.17
N ARG A 24 6.98 5.69 -2.11
CA ARG A 24 7.55 7.03 -2.08
C ARG A 24 8.98 6.99 -2.59
N GLY A 25 9.31 7.92 -3.48
CA GLY A 25 10.70 8.23 -3.75
C GLY A 25 11.18 9.26 -2.74
N VAL A 26 12.31 8.97 -2.11
CA VAL A 26 12.96 9.84 -1.13
C VAL A 26 14.25 10.39 -1.71
N ASN A 27 14.49 11.66 -1.46
CA ASN A 27 15.79 12.27 -1.67
C ASN A 27 16.74 11.73 -0.59
N PRO A 28 17.90 11.16 -0.95
CA PRO A 28 18.82 10.55 0.00
C PRO A 28 19.49 11.57 0.94
N ASP A 29 19.63 12.82 0.51
CA ASP A 29 20.33 13.87 1.26
C ASP A 29 19.41 14.56 2.28
N THR A 30 18.15 14.83 1.88
CA THR A 30 17.18 15.53 2.74
C THR A 30 16.20 14.59 3.44
N GLY A 31 16.05 13.36 2.94
CA GLY A 31 15.08 12.38 3.44
C GLY A 31 13.62 12.76 3.17
N ASN A 32 13.36 13.81 2.39
CA ASN A 32 12.03 14.26 1.96
C ASN A 32 11.60 13.59 0.65
N SER A 33 10.30 13.66 0.32
CA SER A 33 9.81 13.17 -0.97
C SER A 33 10.20 14.13 -2.09
N ASP A 34 10.86 13.61 -3.13
CA ASP A 34 11.20 14.36 -4.32
C ASP A 34 10.77 13.56 -5.55
N ASN A 35 10.03 14.20 -6.46
CA ASN A 35 9.52 13.54 -7.66
C ASN A 35 10.57 13.45 -8.78
N THR A 36 11.61 14.28 -8.76
CA THR A 36 12.67 14.28 -9.78
C THR A 36 13.63 13.12 -9.59
N MET A 37 13.90 12.73 -8.33
CA MET A 37 14.88 11.70 -7.99
C MET A 37 14.31 10.29 -7.84
N LYS A 38 13.05 10.06 -8.28
CA LYS A 38 12.39 8.76 -8.10
C LYS A 38 13.02 7.66 -8.94
N ALA A 39 13.38 7.97 -10.19
CA ALA A 39 13.96 7.00 -11.12
C ALA A 39 15.46 6.80 -10.92
N ASP A 40 16.19 7.88 -10.60
CA ASP A 40 17.65 7.88 -10.61
C ASP A 40 18.30 7.26 -9.36
N ASN A 41 17.53 7.06 -8.29
CA ASN A 41 18.03 6.46 -7.07
C ASN A 41 17.60 4.97 -6.98
N PRO A 42 18.54 4.01 -6.96
CA PRO A 42 18.21 2.59 -6.86
C PRO A 42 17.53 2.19 -5.53
N ARG A 43 17.60 3.06 -4.50
CA ARG A 43 16.85 2.87 -3.25
C ARG A 43 15.40 3.33 -3.35
N ASN A 44 15.04 4.06 -4.41
CA ASN A 44 13.65 4.42 -4.71
C ASN A 44 13.02 3.30 -5.54
N ALA A 45 11.86 2.83 -5.10
CA ALA A 45 11.19 1.71 -5.75
C ALA A 45 10.31 2.17 -6.95
N PHE A 46 10.79 3.16 -7.71
CA PHE A 46 10.08 3.70 -8.89
C PHE A 46 9.79 2.62 -9.93
N TYR A 47 10.76 1.73 -10.19
CA TYR A 47 10.60 0.65 -11.17
C TYR A 47 9.72 -0.52 -10.70
N TRP A 48 9.40 -0.61 -9.40
CA TRP A 48 8.67 -1.76 -8.86
C TRP A 48 7.24 -1.87 -9.38
N ARG A 49 6.59 -0.74 -9.69
CA ARG A 49 5.25 -0.76 -10.31
C ARG A 49 5.28 -1.47 -11.68
N PHE A 50 6.35 -1.27 -12.44
CA PHE A 50 6.53 -1.90 -13.74
C PHE A 50 6.88 -3.38 -13.62
N VAL A 51 7.56 -3.79 -12.54
CA VAL A 51 7.77 -5.22 -12.23
C VAL A 51 6.44 -5.89 -11.86
N GLU A 52 5.63 -5.25 -11.00
CA GLU A 52 4.33 -5.79 -10.55
C GLU A 52 3.31 -5.89 -11.68
N MET A 53 3.24 -4.87 -12.56
CA MET A 53 2.20 -4.76 -13.59
C MET A 53 2.67 -5.09 -15.01
N GLY A 54 3.97 -5.25 -15.22
CA GLY A 54 4.56 -5.38 -16.54
C GLY A 54 4.67 -4.04 -17.28
N THR A 55 5.27 -4.11 -18.46
CA THR A 55 5.39 -3.02 -19.43
C THR A 55 5.00 -3.53 -20.81
N VAL A 56 4.93 -2.64 -21.81
CA VAL A 56 4.67 -3.02 -23.21
C VAL A 56 5.65 -4.09 -23.72
N ASN A 57 6.89 -4.09 -23.22
CA ASN A 57 7.96 -4.96 -23.68
C ASN A 57 8.33 -6.09 -22.70
N MET A 58 7.69 -6.16 -21.52
CA MET A 58 8.04 -7.14 -20.49
C MET A 58 6.80 -7.58 -19.68
N PRO A 59 6.55 -8.89 -19.52
CA PRO A 59 5.40 -9.38 -18.78
C PRO A 59 5.46 -9.04 -17.27
N PRO A 60 4.30 -8.94 -16.59
CA PRO A 60 4.24 -8.73 -15.14
C PRO A 60 4.89 -9.89 -14.37
N HIS A 61 5.55 -9.55 -13.27
CA HIS A 61 6.04 -10.47 -12.26
C HIS A 61 5.44 -10.10 -10.89
N PRO A 62 4.19 -10.51 -10.60
CA PRO A 62 3.47 -10.07 -9.41
C PRO A 62 4.11 -10.60 -8.12
N PHE A 63 4.36 -9.71 -7.16
CA PHE A 63 4.88 -10.05 -5.84
C PHE A 63 4.07 -9.41 -4.71
N VAL A 64 3.37 -8.30 -4.99
CA VAL A 64 2.49 -7.64 -4.02
C VAL A 64 1.08 -8.22 -4.07
N ARG A 65 0.49 -8.38 -5.26
CA ARG A 65 -0.88 -8.87 -5.42
C ARG A 65 -1.12 -10.26 -4.80
N PRO A 66 -0.28 -11.29 -5.04
CA PRO A 66 -0.49 -12.59 -4.41
C PRO A 66 -0.44 -12.52 -2.88
N ALA A 67 0.47 -11.72 -2.32
CA ALA A 67 0.57 -11.51 -0.88
C ALA A 67 -0.63 -10.72 -0.32
N PHE A 68 -1.14 -9.75 -1.08
CA PHE A 68 -2.32 -8.98 -0.73
C PHE A 68 -3.59 -9.83 -0.79
N ASP A 69 -3.81 -10.58 -1.87
CA ASP A 69 -5.01 -11.39 -2.08
C ASP A 69 -5.14 -12.49 -1.01
N VAL A 70 -4.04 -13.15 -0.63
CA VAL A 70 -4.04 -14.15 0.46
C VAL A 70 -4.39 -13.54 1.83
N ARG A 71 -4.10 -12.27 2.04
CA ARG A 71 -4.24 -11.60 3.35
C ARG A 71 -5.46 -10.68 3.43
N SER A 72 -6.06 -10.29 2.32
CA SER A 72 -7.17 -9.35 2.25
C SER A 72 -8.43 -9.94 2.91
N GLU A 73 -8.74 -11.20 2.63
CA GLU A 73 -9.86 -11.90 3.27
C GLU A 73 -9.66 -12.08 4.77
N GLN A 74 -8.45 -12.46 5.19
CA GLN A 74 -8.10 -12.58 6.61
C GLN A 74 -8.22 -11.22 7.33
N ALA A 75 -7.74 -10.15 6.70
CA ALA A 75 -7.85 -8.80 7.24
C ALA A 75 -9.32 -8.35 7.37
N ALA A 76 -10.16 -8.66 6.38
CA ALA A 76 -11.59 -8.37 6.42
C ALA A 76 -12.29 -9.12 7.57
N GLN A 77 -11.99 -10.40 7.75
CA GLN A 77 -12.54 -11.20 8.86
C GLN A 77 -12.15 -10.64 10.23
N VAL A 78 -10.88 -10.25 10.40
CA VAL A 78 -10.41 -9.62 11.66
C VAL A 78 -11.11 -8.29 11.90
N ALA A 79 -11.31 -7.48 10.86
CA ALA A 79 -12.04 -6.21 10.97
C ALA A 79 -13.50 -6.42 11.40
N ILE A 80 -14.20 -7.38 10.78
CA ILE A 80 -15.58 -7.74 11.14
C ILE A 80 -15.65 -8.24 12.59
N ALA A 81 -14.74 -9.14 12.98
CA ALA A 81 -14.70 -9.65 14.35
C ALA A 81 -14.47 -8.53 15.38
N ARG A 82 -13.60 -7.56 15.04
CA ARG A 82 -13.35 -6.40 15.90
C ARG A 82 -14.57 -5.48 16.00
N MET A 83 -15.29 -5.27 14.90
CA MET A 83 -16.54 -4.51 14.89
C MET A 83 -17.62 -5.16 15.75
N ASN A 84 -17.85 -6.47 15.59
CA ASN A 84 -18.85 -7.21 16.37
C ASN A 84 -18.55 -7.12 17.86
N ARG A 85 -17.28 -7.30 18.25
CA ARG A 85 -16.87 -7.13 19.65
C ARG A 85 -17.12 -5.71 20.19
N ALA A 86 -16.89 -4.68 19.37
CA ALA A 86 -17.16 -3.31 19.78
C ALA A 86 -18.67 -3.03 19.92
N ILE A 87 -19.50 -3.61 19.05
CA ILE A 87 -20.96 -3.56 19.15
C ILE A 87 -21.43 -4.25 20.44
N ASP A 88 -20.92 -5.45 20.72
CA ASP A 88 -21.26 -6.20 21.94
C ASP A 88 -20.85 -5.44 23.22
N GLU A 89 -19.69 -4.78 23.23
CA GLU A 89 -19.25 -3.94 24.35
C GLU A 89 -20.19 -2.74 24.58
N VAL A 90 -20.75 -2.15 23.52
CA VAL A 90 -21.71 -1.04 23.64
C VAL A 90 -23.08 -1.53 24.07
N LEU A 91 -23.56 -2.66 23.54
CA LEU A 91 -24.88 -3.22 23.86
C LEU A 91 -24.96 -3.84 25.26
N ARG A 92 -23.83 -4.21 25.85
CA ARG A 92 -23.75 -4.74 27.22
C ARG A 92 -23.80 -3.64 28.29
N ARG A 93 -23.77 -2.36 27.90
CA ARG A 93 -23.91 -1.19 28.77
C ARG A 93 -25.37 -0.75 28.85
#